data_AF-A0A9E0R2M7-F1
#
_entry.id   AF-A0A9E0R2M7-F1
#
_cell.length_a   1.000
_cell.length_b   1.000
_cell.length_c   1.000
_cell.angle_alpha   90.00
_cell.angle_beta   90.00
_cell.angle_gamma   90.00
#
_symmetry.space_group_name_H-M   'P 1'
#
loop_
_entity.id
_entity.type
_entity.pdbx_description
1 polymer ?
#
loop_
_entity_poly.entity_id
_entity_poly.type
_entity_poly.pdbx_seq_one_letter_code
_entity_poly.pdbx_strand_id
1 'polypeptide(L)'
;MQLSKFKLALLIGGPVLLIILVAAGYFIFSGISEQQDENRKKVEGFGEMVIPTDSGPGNPATDPELAPTIGQNKMSSTQRVISNMKNERVKLLDEAIEMREQITSLKAKVAELELYRTTNERYAPHSFNEEVSKVHTRMKQLLVSQEEARRFTSTQIKGMAAASAQEYRRYLTSRKLLLDPDQIDTVVTNHLPIYAYCIGDGMDIAANDRSEEQMVIEYFKTEKTELMGSRLKSDLKAIIAPCQELFAQRMSYLSN
;
A
#
# COMPACT_ATOMS: atom_id res chain seq x y z
N MET A 1 -18.52 -38.50 -20.09
CA MET A 1 -17.77 -37.41 -19.43
C MET A 1 -17.50 -37.83 -18.00
N GLN A 2 -16.29 -38.32 -17.69
CA GLN A 2 -15.94 -38.75 -16.33
C GLN A 2 -15.41 -37.55 -15.54
N LEU A 3 -16.21 -37.03 -14.61
CA LEU A 3 -15.78 -35.99 -13.69
C LEU A 3 -14.82 -36.60 -12.66
N SER A 4 -13.57 -36.12 -12.68
CA SER A 4 -12.52 -36.50 -11.73
C SER A 4 -13.02 -36.34 -10.28
N LYS A 5 -12.70 -37.33 -9.43
CA LYS A 5 -13.06 -37.39 -7.99
C LYS A 5 -12.70 -36.09 -7.24
N PHE A 6 -11.68 -35.37 -7.70
CA PHE A 6 -11.24 -34.09 -7.13
C PHE A 6 -12.25 -32.95 -7.36
N LYS A 7 -12.89 -32.92 -8.54
CA LYS A 7 -13.94 -31.93 -8.85
C LYS A 7 -15.23 -32.23 -8.10
N LEU A 8 -15.54 -33.50 -7.86
CA LEU A 8 -16.70 -33.91 -7.04
C LEU A 8 -16.48 -33.56 -5.55
N ALA A 9 -15.27 -33.78 -5.03
CA ALA A 9 -14.91 -33.46 -3.65
C ALA A 9 -14.98 -31.95 -3.37
N LEU A 10 -14.59 -31.11 -4.32
CA LEU A 10 -14.63 -29.66 -4.17
C LEU A 10 -16.06 -29.08 -4.25
N LEU A 11 -16.93 -29.70 -5.07
CA LEU A 11 -18.31 -29.25 -5.27
C LEU A 11 -19.23 -29.62 -4.10
N ILE A 12 -18.97 -30.73 -3.41
CA ILE A 12 -19.72 -31.16 -2.23
C ILE A 12 -19.04 -30.67 -0.94
N GLY A 13 -17.71 -30.67 -0.86
CA GLY A 13 -16.96 -30.28 0.34
C GLY A 13 -17.03 -28.77 0.62
N GLY A 14 -17.03 -27.93 -0.41
CA GLY A 14 -17.14 -26.48 -0.28
C GLY A 14 -18.39 -26.01 0.50
N PRO A 15 -19.61 -26.38 0.10
CA PRO A 15 -20.82 -25.95 0.79
C PRO A 15 -20.96 -26.54 2.20
N VAL A 16 -20.49 -27.78 2.44
CA VAL A 16 -20.54 -28.40 3.77
C VAL A 16 -19.64 -27.68 4.76
N LEU A 17 -18.43 -27.28 4.34
CA LEU A 17 -17.48 -26.56 5.19
C LEU A 17 -18.00 -25.16 5.57
N LEU A 18 -18.74 -24.52 4.65
CA LEU A 18 -19.36 -23.21 4.88
C LEU A 18 -20.48 -23.30 5.93
N ILE A 19 -21.30 -24.35 5.90
CA ILE A 19 -22.36 -24.58 6.92
C ILE A 19 -21.74 -24.83 8.30
N ILE A 20 -20.64 -25.58 8.37
CA ILE A 20 -19.93 -25.84 9.65
C ILE A 20 -19.36 -24.54 10.23
N LEU A 21 -18.80 -23.66 9.40
CA LEU A 21 -18.29 -22.35 9.85
C LEU A 21 -19.40 -21.44 10.39
N VAL A 22 -20.57 -21.42 9.75
CA VAL A 22 -21.72 -20.65 10.23
C VAL A 22 -22.25 -21.20 11.56
N ALA A 23 -22.35 -22.53 11.70
CA ALA A 23 -22.77 -23.17 12.95
C ALA A 23 -21.77 -22.92 14.10
N ALA A 24 -20.47 -23.01 13.81
CA ALA A 24 -19.42 -22.72 14.79
C ALA A 24 -19.42 -21.25 15.23
N GLY A 25 -19.63 -20.31 14.29
CA GLY A 25 -19.76 -18.89 14.60
C GLY A 25 -20.96 -18.59 15.52
N TYR A 26 -22.08 -19.27 15.31
CA TYR A 26 -23.28 -19.11 16.15
C TYR A 26 -23.05 -19.60 17.60
N PHE A 27 -22.36 -20.74 17.78
CA PHE A 27 -22.05 -21.28 19.12
C PHE A 27 -21.03 -20.43 19.90
N ILE A 28 -20.06 -19.83 19.21
CA ILE A 28 -19.10 -18.92 19.87
C ILE A 28 -19.81 -17.65 20.35
N PHE A 29 -20.78 -17.15 19.59
CA PHE A 29 -21.53 -15.94 19.96
C PHE A 29 -22.45 -16.16 21.18
N SER A 30 -23.12 -17.31 21.27
CA SER A 30 -23.99 -17.63 22.41
C SER A 30 -23.22 -17.88 23.72
N GLY A 31 -22.03 -18.49 23.65
CA GLY A 31 -21.18 -18.71 24.83
C GLY A 31 -20.60 -17.42 25.43
N ILE A 32 -20.37 -16.38 24.60
CA ILE A 32 -19.89 -15.07 25.05
C ILE A 32 -21.00 -14.28 25.77
N SER A 33 -22.26 -14.43 25.35
CA SER A 33 -23.38 -13.77 26.05
C SER A 33 -23.65 -14.35 27.45
N GLU A 34 -23.45 -15.65 27.65
CA GLU A 34 -23.73 -16.30 28.94
C GLU A 34 -22.67 -15.95 30.01
N GLN A 35 -21.40 -15.75 29.60
CA GLN A 35 -20.34 -15.27 30.51
C GLN A 35 -20.51 -13.81 30.96
N GLN A 36 -21.23 -12.98 30.21
CA GLN A 36 -21.45 -11.58 30.60
C GLN A 36 -22.50 -11.45 31.71
N ASP A 37 -23.52 -12.31 31.74
CA ASP A 37 -24.54 -12.27 32.81
C ASP A 37 -24.04 -12.84 34.14
N GLU A 38 -23.17 -13.85 34.12
CA GLU A 38 -22.51 -14.34 35.35
C GLU A 38 -21.55 -13.30 35.94
N ASN A 39 -20.77 -12.62 35.10
CA ASN A 39 -19.88 -11.56 35.56
C ASN A 39 -20.66 -10.34 36.06
N ARG A 40 -21.80 -10.01 35.45
CA ARG A 40 -22.66 -8.90 35.88
C ARG A 40 -23.23 -9.14 37.29
N LYS A 41 -23.69 -10.35 37.61
CA LYS A 41 -24.12 -10.73 38.98
C LYS A 41 -22.99 -10.62 40.01
N LYS A 42 -21.74 -10.90 39.62
CA LYS A 42 -20.58 -10.80 40.51
C LYS A 42 -20.13 -9.37 40.78
N VAL A 43 -20.50 -8.42 39.91
CA VAL A 43 -20.11 -6.99 40.00
C VAL A 43 -21.17 -6.17 40.75
N GLU A 44 -22.45 -6.57 40.72
CA GLU A 44 -23.52 -5.91 41.49
C GLU A 44 -23.31 -6.07 43.02
N GLY A 45 -22.78 -7.21 43.49
CA GLY A 45 -22.48 -7.44 44.91
C GLY A 45 -21.33 -6.60 45.49
N PHE A 46 -20.52 -5.94 44.66
CA PHE A 46 -19.47 -5.01 45.13
C PHE A 46 -20.00 -3.59 45.37
N GLY A 47 -21.17 -3.23 44.81
CA GLY A 47 -21.75 -1.89 44.97
C GLY A 47 -22.46 -1.68 46.31
N GLU A 48 -23.01 -2.74 46.91
CA GLU A 48 -23.84 -2.63 48.12
C GLU A 48 -23.02 -2.69 49.43
N MET A 49 -21.75 -3.13 49.39
CA MET A 49 -20.90 -3.24 50.58
C MET A 49 -20.13 -1.94 50.92
N VAL A 50 -20.33 -0.86 50.17
CA VAL A 50 -19.58 0.41 50.34
C VAL A 50 -20.52 1.61 50.38
N ILE A 51 -21.44 1.65 51.35
CA ILE A 51 -22.18 2.88 51.70
C ILE A 51 -21.85 3.23 53.16
N PRO A 52 -21.01 4.25 53.42
CA PRO A 52 -20.89 4.81 54.76
C PRO A 52 -22.11 5.71 55.05
N THR A 53 -22.72 5.45 56.19
CA THR A 53 -23.74 6.24 56.88
C THR A 53 -23.06 7.45 57.53
N ASP A 54 -23.48 8.70 57.20
CA ASP A 54 -23.75 9.80 58.17
C ASP A 54 -23.89 11.22 57.54
N SER A 55 -24.98 11.91 57.97
CA SER A 55 -25.24 13.37 58.20
C SER A 55 -24.54 14.45 57.35
N GLY A 56 -25.18 15.42 56.69
CA GLY A 56 -26.12 16.46 57.19
C GLY A 56 -25.85 17.82 56.45
N PRO A 57 -26.73 18.84 56.51
CA PRO A 57 -26.97 19.79 55.41
C PRO A 57 -26.21 21.15 55.50
N GLY A 58 -25.89 21.76 54.35
CA GLY A 58 -25.31 23.11 54.27
C GLY A 58 -25.22 23.68 52.84
N ASN A 59 -25.81 24.86 52.66
CA ASN A 59 -26.15 25.59 51.42
C ASN A 59 -24.97 26.15 50.57
N PRO A 60 -25.25 26.69 49.35
CA PRO A 60 -24.34 26.73 48.20
C PRO A 60 -23.61 28.08 48.02
N ALA A 61 -22.45 28.06 47.32
CA ALA A 61 -21.82 29.28 46.79
C ALA A 61 -20.93 28.98 45.57
N THR A 62 -20.91 29.99 44.70
CA THR A 62 -20.45 30.12 43.32
C THR A 62 -18.92 30.30 43.17
N ASP A 63 -18.43 30.01 41.96
CA ASP A 63 -17.15 30.40 41.32
C ASP A 63 -15.86 29.57 41.51
N PRO A 64 -15.01 29.50 40.44
CA PRO A 64 -14.32 28.28 40.02
C PRO A 64 -12.80 28.47 39.97
N GLU A 65 -12.17 28.89 41.07
CA GLU A 65 -10.71 29.12 41.07
C GLU A 65 -9.98 28.70 42.35
N LEU A 66 -10.66 28.03 43.28
CA LEU A 66 -10.03 27.49 44.49
C LEU A 66 -10.55 26.08 44.75
N ALA A 67 -10.15 25.12 43.91
CA ALA A 67 -10.14 23.72 44.33
C ALA A 67 -8.88 23.50 45.19
N PRO A 68 -9.00 23.33 46.51
CA PRO A 68 -7.85 23.24 47.37
C PRO A 68 -7.12 21.93 47.08
N THR A 69 -5.79 22.00 46.92
CA THR A 69 -4.88 20.84 46.84
C THR A 69 -4.86 20.00 48.14
N ILE A 70 -5.78 20.26 49.07
CA ILE A 70 -5.92 19.66 50.39
C ILE A 70 -6.99 18.55 50.31
N GLY A 71 -6.72 17.57 49.47
CA GLY A 71 -7.46 16.30 49.41
C GLY A 71 -6.58 15.12 49.00
N GLN A 72 -5.37 15.39 48.50
CA GLN A 72 -4.42 14.37 48.09
C GLN A 72 -3.67 13.71 49.26
N ASN A 73 -3.75 14.27 50.47
CA ASN A 73 -2.97 13.81 51.63
C ASN A 73 -3.67 12.78 52.53
N LYS A 74 -4.84 12.26 52.13
CA LYS A 74 -5.54 11.15 52.82
C LYS A 74 -5.84 9.94 51.92
N MET A 75 -5.23 9.86 50.74
CA MET A 75 -5.25 8.65 49.93
C MET A 75 -3.93 7.89 50.13
N SER A 76 -4.02 6.63 50.56
CA SER A 76 -2.87 5.71 50.58
C SER A 76 -2.19 5.71 49.21
N SER A 77 -0.86 5.53 49.18
CA SER A 77 -0.06 5.50 47.94
C SER A 77 -0.65 4.56 46.89
N THR A 78 -1.25 3.45 47.31
CA THR A 78 -1.96 2.50 46.45
C THR A 78 -3.22 3.09 45.82
N GLN A 79 -3.98 3.90 46.56
CA GLN A 79 -5.23 4.49 46.11
C GLN A 79 -5.02 5.61 45.08
N ARG A 80 -3.90 6.33 45.19
CA ARG A 80 -3.46 7.33 44.20
C ARG A 80 -2.99 6.67 42.88
N VAL A 81 -2.32 5.53 42.96
CA VAL A 81 -1.96 4.73 41.76
C VAL A 81 -3.21 4.18 41.09
N ILE A 82 -4.15 3.63 41.87
CA ILE A 82 -5.42 3.11 41.33
C ILE A 82 -6.24 4.20 40.63
N SER A 83 -6.33 5.41 41.22
CA SER A 83 -7.03 6.53 40.57
C SER A 83 -6.34 6.99 39.29
N ASN A 84 -5.00 7.03 39.27
CA ASN A 84 -4.24 7.41 38.08
C ASN A 84 -4.39 6.37 36.96
N MET A 85 -4.29 5.08 37.27
CA MET A 85 -4.50 4.00 36.30
C MET A 85 -5.93 3.96 35.77
N LYS A 86 -6.92 4.29 36.61
CA LYS A 86 -8.32 4.42 36.19
C LYS A 86 -8.49 5.57 35.20
N ASN A 87 -7.89 6.73 35.47
CA ASN A 87 -7.92 7.88 34.57
C ASN A 87 -7.16 7.62 33.26
N GLU A 88 -5.99 6.97 33.31
CA GLU A 88 -5.25 6.56 32.11
C GLU A 88 -6.04 5.56 31.26
N ARG A 89 -6.73 4.59 31.88
CA ARG A 89 -7.58 3.65 31.16
C ARG A 89 -8.73 4.36 30.44
N VAL A 90 -9.36 5.34 31.09
CA VAL A 90 -10.42 6.14 30.47
C VAL A 90 -9.86 6.95 29.30
N LYS A 91 -8.68 7.57 29.46
CA LYS A 91 -8.01 8.31 28.38
C LYS A 91 -7.65 7.42 27.19
N LEU A 92 -7.08 6.25 27.44
CA LEU A 92 -6.73 5.28 26.39
C LEU A 92 -7.96 4.72 25.67
N LEU A 93 -9.10 4.58 26.37
CA LEU A 93 -10.37 4.20 25.75
C LEU A 93 -10.90 5.29 24.83
N ASP A 94 -10.80 6.55 25.23
CA ASP A 94 -11.21 7.70 24.41
C ASP A 94 -10.33 7.84 23.16
N GLU A 95 -9.00 7.74 23.32
CA GLU A 95 -8.05 7.73 22.21
C GLU A 95 -8.30 6.53 21.26
N ALA A 96 -8.69 5.37 21.78
CA ALA A 96 -9.04 4.21 20.95
C ALA A 96 -10.35 4.39 20.17
N ILE A 97 -11.31 5.14 20.71
CA ILE A 97 -12.56 5.50 20.02
C ILE A 97 -12.25 6.51 18.91
N GLU A 98 -11.47 7.55 19.21
CA GLU A 98 -11.06 8.56 18.22
C GLU A 98 -10.24 7.94 17.08
N MET A 99 -9.27 7.07 17.40
CA MET A 99 -8.48 6.35 16.38
C MET A 99 -9.36 5.45 15.50
N ARG A 100 -10.38 4.80 16.06
CA ARG A 100 -11.34 4.00 15.27
C ARG A 100 -12.14 4.88 14.31
N GLU A 101 -12.59 6.04 14.77
CA GLU A 101 -13.34 6.99 13.96
C GLU A 101 -12.47 7.53 12.81
N GLN A 102 -11.21 7.88 13.11
CA GLN A 102 -10.22 8.28 12.10
C GLN A 102 -9.98 7.16 11.07
N ILE A 103 -9.84 5.90 11.51
CA ILE A 103 -9.70 4.76 10.59
C ILE A 103 -10.93 4.61 9.69
N THR A 104 -12.14 4.76 10.23
CA THR A 104 -13.38 4.68 9.43
C THR A 104 -13.48 5.82 8.43
N SER A 105 -13.12 7.05 8.83
CA SER A 105 -13.07 8.22 7.96
C SER A 105 -12.04 8.05 6.84
N LEU A 106 -10.82 7.60 7.17
CA LEU A 106 -9.78 7.34 6.17
C LEU A 106 -10.19 6.24 5.19
N LYS A 107 -10.81 5.14 5.68
CA LYS A 107 -11.32 4.08 4.80
C LYS A 107 -12.40 4.60 3.86
N ALA A 108 -13.30 5.45 4.35
CA ALA A 108 -14.33 6.08 3.50
C ALA A 108 -13.72 6.97 2.42
N LYS A 109 -12.71 7.80 2.77
CA LYS A 109 -11.98 8.63 1.81
C LYS A 109 -11.21 7.79 0.77
N VAL A 110 -10.61 6.68 1.18
CA VAL A 110 -9.94 5.77 0.23
C VAL A 110 -10.95 5.17 -0.73
N ALA A 111 -12.10 4.69 -0.24
CA ALA A 111 -13.16 4.15 -1.10
C ALA A 111 -13.74 5.20 -2.06
N GLU A 112 -13.90 6.45 -1.59
CA GLU A 112 -14.33 7.57 -2.42
C GLU A 112 -13.30 7.90 -3.52
N LEU A 113 -12.01 7.93 -3.18
CA LEU A 113 -10.94 8.18 -4.14
C LEU A 113 -10.79 7.04 -5.15
N GLU A 114 -10.97 5.78 -4.73
CA GLU A 114 -11.00 4.62 -5.62
C GLU A 114 -12.21 4.67 -6.55
N LEU A 115 -13.38 5.09 -6.06
CA LEU A 115 -14.57 5.27 -6.87
C LEU A 115 -14.38 6.43 -7.87
N TYR A 116 -13.87 7.57 -7.43
CA TYR A 116 -13.54 8.70 -8.29
C TYR A 116 -12.56 8.30 -9.39
N ARG A 117 -11.53 7.55 -9.03
CA ARG A 117 -10.55 7.01 -9.98
C ARG A 117 -11.20 6.09 -11.00
N THR A 118 -11.92 5.06 -10.58
CA THR A 118 -12.55 4.09 -11.48
C THR A 118 -13.62 4.71 -12.39
N THR A 119 -14.38 5.68 -11.86
CA THR A 119 -15.44 6.35 -12.62
C THR A 119 -14.84 7.30 -13.66
N ASN A 120 -13.77 8.03 -13.34
CA ASN A 120 -13.09 8.92 -14.28
C ASN A 120 -12.18 8.19 -15.26
N GLU A 121 -11.55 7.08 -14.87
CA GLU A 121 -10.79 6.20 -15.77
C GLU A 121 -11.67 5.66 -16.90
N ARG A 122 -12.99 5.52 -16.70
CA ARG A 122 -13.95 5.12 -17.73
C ARG A 122 -14.14 6.16 -18.84
N TYR A 123 -13.89 7.43 -18.54
CA TYR A 123 -14.04 8.56 -19.48
C TYR A 123 -12.71 9.19 -19.89
N ALA A 124 -11.58 8.72 -19.34
CA ALA A 124 -10.26 9.08 -19.80
C ALA A 124 -9.97 8.38 -21.14
N PRO A 125 -9.51 9.09 -22.18
CA PRO A 125 -9.36 8.54 -23.53
C PRO A 125 -8.42 7.32 -23.59
N HIS A 126 -7.41 7.25 -22.70
CA HIS A 126 -6.57 6.06 -22.47
C HIS A 126 -6.17 5.97 -20.99
N SER A 127 -6.05 4.76 -20.45
CA SER A 127 -5.40 4.57 -19.13
C SER A 127 -3.90 4.75 -19.27
N PHE A 128 -3.24 5.27 -18.23
CA PHE A 128 -1.78 5.44 -18.22
C PHE A 128 -1.03 4.13 -18.54
N ASN A 129 -1.53 2.98 -18.09
CA ASN A 129 -0.94 1.68 -18.41
C ASN A 129 -1.07 1.32 -19.90
N GLU A 130 -2.17 1.72 -20.55
CA GLU A 130 -2.36 1.53 -21.98
C GLU A 130 -1.41 2.40 -22.79
N GLU A 131 -1.20 3.64 -22.38
CA GLU A 131 -0.22 4.55 -22.98
C GLU A 131 1.19 3.97 -22.90
N VAL A 132 1.62 3.51 -21.72
CA VAL A 132 2.93 2.86 -21.53
C VAL A 132 3.07 1.63 -22.43
N SER A 133 2.01 0.84 -22.61
CA SER A 133 2.00 -0.33 -23.50
C SER A 133 2.12 0.06 -24.98
N LYS A 134 1.45 1.15 -25.40
CA LYS A 134 1.60 1.72 -26.74
C LYS A 134 3.01 2.24 -26.98
N VAL A 135 3.58 2.95 -26.01
CA VAL A 135 4.98 3.42 -26.04
C VAL A 135 5.93 2.24 -26.18
N HIS A 136 5.77 1.18 -25.40
CA HIS A 136 6.58 -0.04 -25.52
C HIS A 136 6.54 -0.64 -26.93
N THR A 137 5.34 -0.76 -27.50
CA THR A 137 5.15 -1.33 -28.85
C THR A 137 5.76 -0.43 -29.93
N ARG A 138 5.53 0.88 -29.83
CA ARG A 138 6.05 1.89 -30.76
C ARG A 138 7.58 1.95 -30.67
N MET A 139 8.16 1.91 -29.48
CA MET A 139 9.61 1.85 -29.28
C MET A 139 10.22 0.61 -29.91
N LYS A 140 9.61 -0.56 -29.73
CA LYS A 140 10.08 -1.78 -30.38
C LYS A 140 10.07 -1.67 -31.91
N GLN A 141 9.00 -1.12 -32.49
CA GLN A 141 8.91 -0.91 -33.94
C GLN A 141 9.95 0.10 -34.44
N LEU A 142 10.12 1.20 -33.71
CA LEU A 142 11.09 2.26 -34.02
C LEU A 142 12.52 1.75 -33.96
N LEU A 143 12.88 0.99 -32.92
CA LEU A 143 14.22 0.42 -32.82
C LEU A 143 14.48 -0.55 -33.98
N VAL A 144 13.53 -1.43 -34.31
CA VAL A 144 13.71 -2.39 -35.42
C VAL A 144 13.86 -1.70 -36.78
N SER A 145 13.26 -0.52 -36.99
CA SER A 145 13.38 0.21 -38.25
C SER A 145 14.66 1.04 -38.38
N GLN A 146 15.34 1.35 -37.27
CA GLN A 146 16.57 2.15 -37.28
C GLN A 146 17.79 1.32 -37.66
N GLU A 147 18.67 1.90 -38.47
CA GLU A 147 19.92 1.24 -38.88
C GLU A 147 20.88 1.03 -37.71
N GLU A 148 20.95 1.98 -36.79
CA GLU A 148 21.78 1.93 -35.58
C GLU A 148 21.43 0.75 -34.68
N ALA A 149 20.18 0.27 -34.71
CA ALA A 149 19.73 -0.85 -33.90
C ALA A 149 20.16 -2.22 -34.43
N ARG A 150 20.67 -2.30 -35.67
CA ARG A 150 21.11 -3.58 -36.29
C ARG A 150 22.25 -4.25 -35.54
N ARG A 151 23.00 -3.50 -34.73
CA ARG A 151 24.08 -4.03 -33.87
C ARG A 151 23.57 -4.85 -32.69
N PHE A 152 22.30 -4.70 -32.31
CA PHE A 152 21.70 -5.40 -31.18
C PHE A 152 20.96 -6.66 -31.60
N THR A 153 20.96 -7.65 -30.71
CA THR A 153 20.16 -8.87 -30.90
C THR A 153 18.67 -8.58 -30.70
N SER A 154 17.80 -9.44 -31.24
CA SER A 154 16.35 -9.34 -31.00
C SER A 154 15.97 -9.37 -29.51
N THR A 155 16.78 -10.02 -28.68
CA THR A 155 16.60 -10.12 -27.24
C THR A 155 16.91 -8.79 -26.57
N GLN A 156 18.05 -8.18 -26.92
CA GLN A 156 18.43 -6.84 -26.48
C GLN A 156 17.43 -5.78 -26.91
N ILE A 157 16.95 -5.79 -28.16
CA ILE A 157 15.92 -4.84 -28.63
C ILE A 157 14.64 -4.92 -27.78
N LYS A 158 14.24 -6.13 -27.34
CA LYS A 158 13.11 -6.30 -26.41
C LYS A 158 13.42 -5.72 -25.04
N GLY A 159 14.64 -5.91 -24.53
CA GLY A 159 15.13 -5.32 -23.29
C GLY A 159 15.12 -3.80 -23.33
N MET A 160 15.69 -3.22 -24.38
CA MET A 160 15.76 -1.78 -24.61
C MET A 160 14.36 -1.15 -24.70
N ALA A 161 13.43 -1.78 -25.41
CA ALA A 161 12.04 -1.31 -25.50
C ALA A 161 11.33 -1.39 -24.13
N ALA A 162 11.51 -2.48 -23.39
CA ALA A 162 10.95 -2.65 -22.05
C ALA A 162 11.51 -1.61 -21.07
N ALA A 163 12.84 -1.43 -21.06
CA ALA A 163 13.52 -0.43 -20.24
C ALA A 163 13.02 0.98 -20.54
N SER A 164 12.85 1.31 -21.82
CA SER A 164 12.38 2.64 -22.24
C SER A 164 10.94 2.91 -21.79
N ALA A 165 10.04 1.93 -21.91
CA ALA A 165 8.67 2.06 -21.44
C ALA A 165 8.59 2.15 -19.91
N GLN A 166 9.45 1.41 -19.21
CA GLN A 166 9.56 1.49 -17.76
C GLN A 166 10.06 2.86 -17.32
N GLU A 167 11.11 3.39 -17.95
CA GLU A 167 11.66 4.70 -17.59
C GLU A 167 10.68 5.83 -17.90
N TYR A 168 9.98 5.75 -19.03
CA TYR A 168 8.88 6.64 -19.37
C TYR A 168 7.82 6.67 -18.25
N ARG A 169 7.36 5.48 -17.82
CA ARG A 169 6.41 5.34 -16.71
C ARG A 169 6.95 5.95 -15.42
N ARG A 170 8.19 5.62 -15.06
CA ARG A 170 8.86 6.07 -13.84
C ARG A 170 8.96 7.60 -13.80
N TYR A 171 9.43 8.21 -14.89
CA TYR A 171 9.63 9.65 -14.99
C TYR A 171 8.31 10.41 -14.84
N LEU A 172 7.27 10.03 -15.59
CA LEU A 172 5.96 10.66 -15.52
C LEU A 172 5.30 10.49 -14.15
N THR A 173 5.39 9.30 -13.56
CA THR A 173 4.83 9.05 -12.22
C THR A 173 5.55 9.87 -11.15
N SER A 174 6.89 9.96 -11.22
CA SER A 174 7.69 10.69 -10.24
C SER A 174 7.42 12.19 -10.24
N ARG A 175 7.11 12.76 -11.42
CA ARG A 175 6.84 14.19 -11.60
C ARG A 175 5.36 14.53 -11.70
N LYS A 176 4.47 13.53 -11.61
CA LYS A 176 3.01 13.67 -11.77
C LYS A 176 2.63 14.40 -13.06
N LEU A 177 3.36 14.10 -14.15
CA LEU A 177 3.16 14.74 -15.45
C LEU A 177 2.14 13.97 -16.28
N LEU A 178 1.28 14.72 -16.97
CA LEU A 178 0.46 14.23 -18.07
C LEU A 178 0.97 14.93 -19.33
N LEU A 179 1.24 14.15 -20.37
CA LEU A 179 1.77 14.66 -21.63
C LEU A 179 0.68 14.73 -22.69
N ASP A 180 0.72 15.79 -23.48
CA ASP A 180 -0.09 15.89 -24.69
C ASP A 180 0.43 14.92 -25.77
N PRO A 181 -0.42 14.47 -26.72
CA PRO A 181 -0.01 13.54 -27.78
C PRO A 181 1.24 13.97 -28.55
N ASP A 182 1.41 15.26 -28.84
CA ASP A 182 2.59 15.80 -29.54
C ASP A 182 3.86 15.73 -28.68
N GLN A 183 3.71 15.92 -27.36
CA GLN A 183 4.81 15.76 -26.41
C GLN A 183 5.20 14.29 -26.32
N ILE A 184 4.24 13.37 -26.25
CA ILE A 184 4.49 11.92 -26.26
C ILE A 184 5.24 11.53 -27.54
N ASP A 185 4.83 12.06 -28.70
CA ASP A 185 5.48 11.81 -29.98
C ASP A 185 6.95 12.23 -29.97
N THR A 186 7.21 13.44 -29.45
CA THR A 186 8.55 13.99 -29.30
C THR A 186 9.40 13.13 -28.37
N VAL A 187 8.85 12.72 -27.23
CA VAL A 187 9.54 11.86 -26.25
C VAL A 187 9.90 10.51 -26.87
N VAL A 188 8.95 9.87 -27.55
CA VAL A 188 9.14 8.55 -28.16
C VAL A 188 10.12 8.58 -29.33
N THR A 189 10.13 9.66 -30.11
CA THR A 189 10.95 9.74 -31.32
C THR A 189 12.36 10.30 -31.05
N ASN A 190 12.51 11.25 -30.11
CA ASN A 190 13.76 12.00 -29.95
C ASN A 190 14.49 11.76 -28.62
N HIS A 191 13.80 11.23 -27.60
CA HIS A 191 14.35 11.12 -26.24
C HIS A 191 14.50 9.66 -25.79
N LEU A 192 13.45 8.85 -25.95
CA LEU A 192 13.47 7.44 -25.58
C LEU A 192 14.47 6.58 -26.37
N PRO A 193 14.73 6.80 -27.68
CA PRO A 193 15.70 5.97 -28.40
C PRO A 193 17.12 6.14 -27.85
N ILE A 194 17.49 7.35 -27.42
CA ILE A 194 18.80 7.61 -26.82
C ILE A 194 18.95 6.86 -25.50
N TYR A 195 17.90 6.87 -24.67
CA TYR A 195 17.88 6.06 -23.45
C TYR A 195 17.95 4.57 -23.77
N ALA A 196 17.19 4.11 -24.77
CA ALA A 196 17.18 2.73 -25.22
C ALA A 196 18.59 2.26 -25.64
N TYR A 197 19.31 3.07 -26.42
CA TYR A 197 20.68 2.78 -26.85
C TYR A 197 21.67 2.75 -25.70
N CYS A 198 21.58 3.71 -24.76
CA CYS A 198 22.39 3.71 -23.55
C CYS A 198 22.21 2.42 -22.74
N ILE A 199 20.97 1.93 -22.61
CA ILE A 199 20.69 0.64 -21.96
C ILE A 199 21.21 -0.53 -22.78
N GLY A 200 21.03 -0.53 -24.10
CA GLY A 200 21.55 -1.58 -24.98
C GLY A 200 23.07 -1.74 -24.84
N ASP A 201 23.80 -0.63 -24.87
CA ASP A 201 25.27 -0.60 -24.67
C ASP A 201 25.66 -1.05 -23.26
N GLY A 202 24.87 -0.65 -22.28
CA GLY A 202 25.04 -1.07 -20.91
C GLY A 202 24.77 -2.55 -20.67
N MET A 203 23.83 -3.17 -21.40
CA MET A 203 23.49 -4.58 -21.24
C MET A 203 24.67 -5.50 -21.59
N ASP A 204 25.44 -5.15 -22.62
CA ASP A 204 26.66 -5.89 -22.98
C ASP A 204 27.76 -5.80 -21.90
N ILE A 205 27.73 -4.74 -21.07
CA ILE A 205 28.68 -4.52 -19.99
C ILE A 205 28.20 -5.17 -18.68
N ALA A 206 26.90 -5.13 -18.40
CA ALA A 206 26.31 -5.70 -17.19
C ALA A 206 26.22 -7.23 -17.22
N ALA A 207 25.89 -7.81 -18.37
CA ALA A 207 25.63 -9.23 -18.50
C ALA A 207 26.86 -9.97 -19.05
N ASN A 208 27.42 -10.87 -18.25
CA ASN A 208 28.56 -11.69 -18.68
C ASN A 208 28.13 -12.91 -19.51
N ASP A 209 26.88 -13.35 -19.31
CA ASP A 209 26.30 -14.49 -20.01
C ASP A 209 24.84 -14.24 -20.43
N ARG A 210 24.32 -15.15 -21.26
CA ARG A 210 22.96 -15.08 -21.79
C ARG A 210 21.87 -15.24 -20.71
N SER A 211 22.19 -15.88 -19.58
CA SER A 211 21.27 -16.02 -18.44
C SER A 211 21.14 -14.68 -17.72
N GLU A 212 22.25 -13.99 -17.47
CA GLU A 212 22.28 -12.64 -16.90
C GLU A 212 21.54 -11.64 -17.79
N GLU A 213 21.73 -11.72 -19.12
CA GLU A 213 21.00 -10.90 -20.08
C GLU A 213 19.48 -11.09 -19.95
N GLN A 214 19.01 -12.34 -19.85
CA GLN A 214 17.58 -12.64 -19.67
C GLN A 214 17.05 -12.11 -18.34
N MET A 215 17.83 -12.22 -17.26
CA MET A 215 17.47 -11.66 -15.96
C MET A 215 17.31 -10.15 -16.03
N VAL A 216 18.24 -9.44 -16.69
CA VAL A 216 18.17 -7.99 -16.91
C VAL A 216 16.91 -7.60 -17.70
N ILE A 217 16.58 -8.35 -18.75
CA ILE A 217 15.35 -8.11 -19.53
C ILE A 217 14.10 -8.33 -18.69
N GLU A 218 14.08 -9.37 -17.86
CA GLU A 218 12.94 -9.66 -17.00
C GLU A 218 12.76 -8.59 -15.91
N TYR A 219 13.87 -8.05 -15.40
CA TYR A 219 13.85 -6.90 -14.52
C TYR A 219 13.20 -5.69 -15.19
N PHE A 220 13.53 -5.38 -16.45
CA PHE A 220 12.90 -4.26 -17.15
C PHE A 220 11.39 -4.43 -17.40
N LYS A 221 10.89 -5.66 -17.36
CA LYS A 221 9.44 -5.95 -17.52
C LYS A 221 8.69 -5.95 -16.19
N THR A 222 9.31 -6.48 -15.14
CA THR A 222 8.61 -6.82 -13.89
C THR A 222 9.11 -6.06 -12.67
N GLU A 223 10.24 -5.37 -12.79
CA GLU A 223 10.98 -4.69 -11.71
C GLU A 223 11.49 -5.65 -10.62
N LYS A 224 11.37 -6.97 -10.83
CA LYS A 224 11.78 -7.98 -9.85
C LYS A 224 13.28 -8.22 -9.95
N THR A 225 13.94 -8.18 -8.79
CA THR A 225 15.37 -8.47 -8.67
C THR A 225 15.66 -9.78 -7.92
N GLU A 226 14.62 -10.57 -7.64
CA GLU A 226 14.71 -11.78 -6.81
C GLU A 226 15.69 -12.82 -7.36
N LEU A 227 15.78 -12.92 -8.68
CA LEU A 227 16.63 -13.90 -9.37
C LEU A 227 18.06 -13.39 -9.64
N MET A 228 18.33 -12.10 -9.43
CA MET A 228 19.63 -11.50 -9.74
C MET A 228 20.62 -11.66 -8.59
N GLY A 229 21.84 -12.07 -8.92
CA GLY A 229 22.98 -12.02 -7.99
C GLY A 229 23.33 -10.58 -7.57
N SER A 230 23.99 -10.42 -6.43
CA SER A 230 24.35 -9.08 -5.90
C SER A 230 25.27 -8.29 -6.83
N ARG A 231 26.18 -8.96 -7.54
CA ARG A 231 27.07 -8.35 -8.55
C ARG A 231 26.28 -7.76 -9.71
N LEU A 232 25.46 -8.58 -10.37
CA LEU A 232 24.59 -8.15 -11.46
C LEU A 232 23.69 -6.96 -11.09
N LYS A 233 23.15 -6.93 -9.86
CA LYS A 233 22.38 -5.77 -9.38
C LYS A 233 23.22 -4.49 -9.29
N SER A 234 24.45 -4.61 -8.78
CA SER A 234 25.38 -3.49 -8.65
C SER A 234 25.77 -2.95 -10.03
N ASP A 235 26.12 -3.85 -10.94
CA ASP A 235 26.54 -3.51 -12.30
C ASP A 235 25.39 -2.87 -13.09
N LEU A 236 24.20 -3.48 -13.01
CA LEU A 236 22.99 -2.94 -13.62
C LEU A 236 22.65 -1.55 -13.08
N LYS A 237 22.80 -1.31 -11.77
CA LYS A 237 22.57 0.01 -11.18
C LYS A 237 23.58 1.05 -11.67
N ALA A 238 24.85 0.65 -11.80
CA ALA A 238 25.90 1.53 -12.31
C ALA A 238 25.66 1.96 -13.76
N ILE A 239 25.01 1.12 -14.55
CA ILE A 239 24.63 1.39 -15.95
C ILE A 239 23.34 2.20 -16.06
N ILE A 240 22.31 1.86 -15.28
CA ILE A 240 21.00 2.52 -15.37
C ILE A 240 21.10 3.99 -14.90
N ALA A 241 21.83 4.26 -13.83
CA ALA A 241 21.91 5.60 -13.24
C ALA A 241 22.33 6.70 -14.24
N PRO A 242 23.45 6.58 -14.98
CA PRO A 242 23.83 7.61 -15.96
C PRO A 242 22.84 7.72 -17.12
N CYS A 243 22.27 6.62 -17.60
CA CYS A 243 21.26 6.66 -18.67
C CYS A 243 20.00 7.42 -18.20
N GLN A 244 19.57 7.20 -16.95
CA GLN A 244 18.43 7.89 -16.36
C GLN A 244 18.69 9.38 -16.17
N GLU A 245 19.90 9.77 -15.77
CA GLU A 245 20.28 11.16 -15.63
C GLU A 245 20.26 11.89 -16.98
N LEU A 246 20.84 11.28 -18.02
CA LEU A 246 20.80 11.81 -19.38
C LEU A 246 19.36 11.96 -19.89
N PHE A 247 18.51 10.97 -19.64
CA PHE A 247 17.09 11.06 -19.99
C PHE A 247 16.40 12.20 -19.23
N ALA A 248 16.63 12.32 -17.92
CA ALA A 248 16.03 13.37 -17.10
C ALA A 248 16.45 14.79 -17.53
N GLN A 249 17.73 14.99 -17.87
CA GLN A 249 18.22 16.25 -18.42
C GLN A 249 17.52 16.58 -19.74
N ARG A 250 17.39 15.59 -20.63
CA ARG A 250 16.71 15.81 -21.90
C ARG A 250 15.21 16.01 -21.77
N MET A 251 14.59 15.55 -20.70
CA MET A 251 13.16 15.74 -20.41
C MET A 251 12.87 17.02 -19.63
N SER A 252 13.89 17.82 -19.29
CA SER A 252 13.71 19.08 -18.54
C SER A 252 12.96 20.14 -19.34
N TYR A 253 12.90 20.04 -20.68
CA TYR A 253 12.11 20.96 -21.51
C TYR A 253 10.61 20.86 -21.24
N LEU A 254 10.13 19.75 -20.66
CA LEU A 254 8.73 19.57 -20.28
C LEU A 254 8.38 20.23 -18.95
N SER A 255 9.38 20.65 -18.18
CA SER A 255 9.21 21.30 -16.88
C SER A 255 9.47 22.81 -16.89
N ASN A 256 9.82 23.37 -18.05
CA ASN A 256 9.95 24.82 -18.27
C ASN A 256 8.70 25.35 -18.97
#